data_AF-A0A7V6I4M4-F1
#
_entry.id   AF-A0A7V6I4M4-F1
#
_cell.length_a   1.000
_cell.length_b   1.000
_cell.length_c   1.000
_cell.angle_alpha   90.00
_cell.angle_beta   90.00
_cell.angle_gamma   90.00
#
_symmetry.space_group_name_H-M   'P 1'
#
loop_
_entity.id
_entity.type
_entity.pdbx_description
1 polymer ?
#
loop_
_entity_poly.entity_id
_entity_poly.type
_entity_poly.pdbx_seq_one_letter_code
_entity_poly.pdbx_strand_id
1 'polypeptide(L)'
;MNAFSEICIYEVKPDKVDEFEKLIEEVAEHHKSFVGVTDVKYIKRTHRQKDFNSVKNGEPAIRLTRKPQSVTYILYWELENELIH
;
A
#
# COMPACT_ATOMS: atom_id res chain seq x y z
N MET A 1 16.32 14.02 11.60
CA MET A 1 15.46 13.73 10.44
C MET A 1 14.05 13.77 10.95
N ASN A 2 13.32 14.86 10.70
CA ASN A 2 11.87 14.89 10.94
C ASN A 2 11.21 14.49 9.63
N ALA A 3 11.28 13.20 9.27
CA ALA A 3 10.50 12.69 8.14
C ALA A 3 9.12 12.30 8.67
N PHE A 4 8.07 12.79 8.04
CA PHE A 4 6.69 12.36 8.31
C PHE A 4 6.39 11.15 7.44
N SER A 5 5.90 10.07 8.04
CA SER A 5 5.44 8.89 7.31
C SER A 5 3.95 8.69 7.54
N GLU A 6 3.22 8.48 6.46
CA GLU A 6 1.81 8.11 6.54
C GLU A 6 1.54 6.82 5.76
N ILE A 7 0.54 6.09 6.26
CA ILE A 7 0.05 4.87 5.65
C ILE A 7 -1.47 4.99 5.51
N CYS A 8 -1.96 4.95 4.27
CA CYS A 8 -3.38 4.81 4.00
C CYS A 8 -3.67 3.35 3.64
N ILE A 9 -4.73 2.80 4.22
CA ILE A 9 -5.20 1.43 3.93
C ILE A 9 -6.57 1.53 3.27
N TYR A 10 -6.67 1.03 2.04
CA TYR A 10 -7.91 1.02 1.27
C TYR A 10 -8.48 -0.39 1.21
N GLU A 11 -9.77 -0.53 1.50
CA GLU A 11 -10.51 -1.77 1.29
C GLU A 11 -11.47 -1.60 0.11
N VAL A 12 -11.10 -2.14 -1.03
CA VAL A 12 -11.80 -1.93 -2.31
C VAL A 12 -12.70 -3.12 -2.60
N LYS A 13 -13.96 -2.88 -2.97
CA LYS A 13 -14.84 -3.98 -3.38
C LYS A 13 -14.29 -4.69 -4.62
N PRO A 14 -14.38 -6.03 -4.74
CA PRO A 14 -13.79 -6.76 -5.86
C PRO A 14 -14.24 -6.29 -7.26
N ASP A 15 -15.49 -5.82 -7.38
CA ASP A 15 -16.07 -5.28 -8.62
C ASP A 15 -15.61 -3.86 -8.96
N LYS A 16 -14.87 -3.21 -8.05
CA LYS A 16 -14.32 -1.85 -8.21
C LYS A 16 -12.81 -1.81 -8.33
N VAL A 17 -12.16 -2.97 -8.39
CA VAL A 17 -10.69 -3.09 -8.45
C VAL A 17 -10.12 -2.37 -9.66
N ASP A 18 -10.65 -2.63 -10.86
CA ASP A 18 -10.08 -2.06 -12.10
C ASP A 18 -10.25 -0.53 -12.15
N GLU A 19 -11.35 -0.01 -11.60
CA GLU A 19 -11.60 1.43 -11.48
C GLU A 19 -10.63 2.07 -10.48
N PHE A 20 -10.43 1.41 -9.33
CA PHE A 20 -9.51 1.88 -8.31
C PHE A 20 -8.05 1.84 -8.77
N GLU A 21 -7.61 0.78 -9.46
CA GLU A 21 -6.23 0.65 -9.93
C GLU A 21 -5.87 1.74 -10.95
N LYS A 22 -6.81 2.13 -11.82
CA LYS A 22 -6.61 3.27 -12.73
C LYS A 22 -6.48 4.58 -11.98
N LEU A 23 -7.39 4.84 -11.04
CA LEU A 23 -7.37 6.07 -10.24
C LEU A 23 -6.08 6.18 -9.42
N ILE A 24 -5.65 5.09 -8.78
CA ILE A 24 -4.48 5.12 -7.92
C ILE A 24 -3.18 5.26 -8.70
N GLU A 25 -3.12 4.78 -9.95
CA GLU A 25 -2.00 4.98 -10.86
C GLU A 25 -1.82 6.48 -11.20
N GLU A 26 -2.91 7.16 -11.55
CA GLU A 26 -2.91 8.61 -11.82
C GLU A 26 -2.46 9.41 -10.58
N VAL A 27 -2.98 9.06 -9.40
CA VAL A 27 -2.59 9.71 -8.13
C VAL A 27 -1.12 9.43 -7.80
N ALA A 28 -0.62 8.22 -8.09
CA ALA A 28 0.77 7.85 -7.83
C ALA A 28 1.76 8.66 -8.66
N GLU A 29 1.45 8.90 -9.94
CA GLU A 29 2.25 9.76 -10.79
C GLU A 29 2.27 11.20 -10.28
N HIS A 30 1.11 11.69 -9.81
CA HIS A 30 1.02 13.02 -9.22
C HIS A 30 1.88 13.16 -7.95
N HIS A 31 1.74 12.25 -6.98
CA HIS A 31 2.49 12.31 -5.71
C HIS A 31 4.00 12.24 -5.91
N LYS A 32 4.49 11.44 -6.88
CA LYS A 32 5.94 11.38 -7.19
C LYS A 32 6.52 12.69 -7.70
N SER A 33 5.68 13.57 -8.24
CA SER A 33 6.11 14.87 -8.78
C SER A 33 6.10 16.00 -7.74
N PHE A 34 5.59 15.74 -6.53
CA PHE A 34 5.38 16.78 -5.52
C PHE A 34 6.67 17.08 -4.73
N VAL A 35 6.97 18.37 -4.54
CA VAL A 35 8.17 18.81 -3.81
C VAL A 35 8.03 18.44 -2.34
N GLY A 36 9.05 17.77 -1.80
CA GLY A 36 9.09 17.32 -0.40
C GLY A 36 8.54 15.91 -0.16
N VAL A 37 8.06 15.21 -1.20
CA VAL A 37 7.86 13.75 -1.16
C VAL A 37 9.21 13.06 -1.35
N THR A 38 9.58 12.22 -0.38
CA THR A 38 10.86 11.50 -0.37
C THR A 38 10.70 10.05 -0.83
N ASP A 39 9.59 9.40 -0.47
CA ASP A 39 9.25 8.05 -0.94
C ASP A 39 7.73 7.92 -1.10
N VAL A 40 7.29 7.14 -2.08
CA VAL A 40 5.88 6.81 -2.28
C VAL A 40 5.73 5.43 -2.89
N LYS A 41 4.91 4.59 -2.27
CA LYS A 41 4.65 3.20 -2.68
C LYS A 41 3.16 2.92 -2.63
N TYR A 42 2.65 2.40 -3.73
CA TYR A 42 1.31 1.85 -3.83
C TYR A 42 1.40 0.34 -3.94
N ILE A 43 0.79 -0.37 -3.00
CA ILE A 43 1.01 -1.79 -2.79
C ILE A 43 -0.33 -2.50 -2.75
N LYS A 44 -0.57 -3.38 -3.72
CA LYS A 44 -1.67 -4.35 -3.66
C LYS A 44 -1.29 -5.50 -2.73
N ARG A 45 -2.13 -5.77 -1.73
CA ARG A 45 -1.89 -6.91 -0.83
C ARG A 45 -2.24 -8.22 -1.51
N THR A 46 -1.24 -9.06 -1.74
CA THR A 46 -1.39 -10.37 -2.41
C THR A 46 -1.13 -11.56 -1.49
N HIS A 47 -0.42 -11.34 -0.38
CA HIS A 47 0.00 -12.38 0.56
C HIS A 47 -0.21 -11.94 2.01
N ARG A 48 -0.22 -12.92 2.92
CA ARG A 48 -0.15 -12.71 4.37
C ARG A 48 0.88 -13.63 4.99
N GLN A 49 1.51 -13.17 6.07
CA GLN A 49 2.27 -14.08 6.92
C GLN A 49 1.33 -15.07 7.62
N LYS A 50 1.88 -16.25 7.95
CA LYS A 50 1.16 -17.27 8.73
C LYS A 50 1.18 -16.89 10.21
N ASP A 51 2.37 -16.77 10.79
CA ASP A 51 2.66 -16.34 12.16
C ASP A 51 4.14 -15.91 12.26
N PHE A 52 4.54 -15.33 13.41
CA PHE A 52 5.91 -14.85 13.63
C PHE A 52 6.97 -15.95 13.60
N ASN A 53 6.65 -17.16 14.06
CA ASN A 53 7.60 -18.28 14.05
C ASN A 53 7.92 -18.71 12.62
N SER A 54 6.89 -18.77 11.76
CA SER A 54 7.03 -19.10 10.35
C SER A 54 7.95 -18.10 9.65
N VAL A 55 7.83 -16.80 9.94
CA VAL A 55 8.73 -15.76 9.40
C VAL A 55 10.17 -15.97 9.87
N LYS A 56 10.37 -16.21 11.17
CA LYS A 56 11.71 -16.45 11.75
C LYS A 56 12.40 -17.68 11.12
N ASN A 57 11.61 -18.70 10.78
CA ASN A 57 12.09 -19.93 10.15
C ASN A 57 12.26 -19.81 8.62
N GLY A 58 11.97 -18.65 8.02
CA GLY A 58 12.07 -18.45 6.58
C GLY A 58 11.01 -19.16 5.75
N GLU A 59 9.87 -19.51 6.36
CA GLU A 59 8.75 -20.13 5.64
C GLU A 59 8.09 -19.14 4.66
N PRO A 60 7.58 -19.63 3.51
CA PRO A 60 6.96 -18.77 2.51
C PRO A 60 5.64 -18.14 3.00
N ALA A 61 5.34 -16.94 2.50
CA ALA A 61 4.07 -16.27 2.76
C ALA A 61 2.88 -16.98 2.09
N ILE A 62 1.69 -16.82 2.69
CA ILE A 62 0.46 -17.43 2.19
C ILE A 62 -0.22 -16.49 1.19
N ARG A 63 -0.42 -16.95 -0.05
CA ARG A 63 -1.18 -16.21 -1.06
C ARG A 63 -2.65 -16.08 -0.67
N LEU A 64 -3.23 -14.90 -0.86
CA LEU A 64 -4.65 -14.67 -0.67
C LEU A 64 -5.42 -15.26 -1.85
N THR A 65 -6.08 -16.42 -1.64
CA THR A 65 -6.75 -17.19 -2.70
C THR A 65 -8.26 -17.29 -2.55
N ARG A 66 -8.82 -17.05 -1.35
CA ARG A 66 -10.28 -17.00 -1.15
C ARG A 66 -10.84 -15.74 -1.81
N LYS A 67 -12.03 -15.83 -2.44
CA LYS A 67 -12.77 -14.65 -2.93
C LYS A 67 -12.91 -13.66 -1.77
N PRO A 68 -12.17 -12.55 -1.78
CA PRO A 68 -12.12 -11.70 -0.61
C PRO A 68 -13.34 -10.78 -0.63
N GLN A 69 -13.82 -10.39 0.55
CA GLN A 69 -14.89 -9.40 0.67
C GLN A 69 -14.45 -8.03 0.13
N SER A 70 -13.15 -7.74 0.22
CA SER A 70 -12.49 -6.56 -0.30
C SER A 70 -11.03 -6.90 -0.67
N VAL A 71 -10.48 -6.16 -1.63
CA VAL A 71 -9.05 -6.20 -1.98
C VAL A 71 -8.37 -5.05 -1.25
N THR A 72 -7.33 -5.36 -0.47
CA THR A 72 -6.61 -4.36 0.32
C THR A 72 -5.49 -3.75 -0.51
N TYR A 73 -5.43 -2.41 -0.53
CA TYR A 73 -4.31 -1.63 -1.05
C TYR A 73 -3.71 -0.79 0.05
N ILE A 74 -2.41 -0.53 -0.04
CA ILE A 74 -1.65 0.30 0.90
C ILE A 74 -0.97 1.39 0.11
N LEU A 75 -1.20 2.65 0.50
CA LEU A 75 -0.32 3.77 0.17
C LEU A 75 0.63 3.96 1.33
N TYR A 76 1.92 3.92 1.06
CA TYR A 76 2.98 4.36 1.95
C TYR A 76 3.63 5.59 1.34
N TRP A 77 3.83 6.64 2.11
CA TRP A 77 4.64 7.77 1.67
C TRP A 77 5.40 8.43 2.81
N GLU A 78 6.59 8.92 2.46
CA GLU A 78 7.47 9.69 3.33
C GLU A 78 7.58 11.11 2.79
N LEU A 79 7.38 12.08 3.68
CA LEU A 79 7.43 13.51 3.37
C LEU A 79 8.37 14.24 4.34
N GLU A 80 8.86 15.40 3.92
CA GLU A 80 9.76 16.21 4.76
C GLU A 80 9.07 16.80 6.01
N ASN A 81 7.75 16.98 6.00
CA ASN A 81 6.95 17.41 7.15
C ASN A 81 5.44 17.26 6.86
N GLU A 82 4.61 17.45 7.89
CA GLU A 82 3.15 17.33 7.85
C GLU A 82 2.41 18.41 7.02
N LEU A 83 3.07 19.51 6.64
CA LEU A 83 2.44 20.57 5.83
C LEU A 83 2.49 20.29 4.32
N ILE A 84 3.27 19.29 3.89
CA ILE A 84 3.43 18.86 2.50
C ILE A 84 2.38 17.80 2.12
N HIS A 85 1.65 17.29 3.11
CA HIS A 85 0.53 16.34 2.95
C HIS A 85 -0.55 16.85 1.98
#